data_AF-A0A2N2JEL6-F1
#
_entry.id   AF-A0A2N2JEL6-F1
#
_cell.length_a   1.000
_cell.length_b   1.000
_cell.length_c   1.000
_cell.angle_alpha   90.00
_cell.angle_beta   90.00
_cell.angle_gamma   90.00
#
_symmetry.space_group_name_H-M   'P 1'
#
loop_
_entity.id
_entity.type
_entity.pdbx_description
1 polymer ?
#
loop_
_entity_poly.entity_id
_entity_poly.type
_entity_poly.pdbx_seq_one_letter_code
_entity_poly.pdbx_strand_id
1 'polypeptide(L)'
;MLRILAISGSLRRGSSNTAVLRAAARLAPDGVAVRLWEGPRGLPLFEPDAPVGPPLVTALRERLASADGLIIASPEYMHAMTGALKTALEWVTASGELMDLPTAALNTSSRAHLAYESLLDTLTTMDARLVSEGCLRIPLVSNAVTVDDVVATEAFAAPIRESVAALVAEIRRRPRARDVAAPPLAAAPALADGRAKVASRAQARLYGEPVTALPAELLAVLPHDKHDTAGLARWSELSERERYCLVPYLLVWLQDYNWPVAKRVHDLLVPLGPDLVPFVRAVLEGDDAVWSYWLLAELVPALPPAALRLMRPQLARLAAAPSDEEVDLVAAEALALAAPERPR
;
A
#
# COMPACT_ATOMS: atom_id res chain seq x y z
N MET A 1 -5.03 -25.92 -12.31
CA MET A 1 -3.63 -25.53 -12.50
C MET A 1 -3.31 -24.39 -11.54
N LEU A 2 -2.27 -24.53 -10.71
CA LEU A 2 -1.78 -23.48 -9.80
C LEU A 2 -0.95 -22.46 -10.58
N ARG A 3 -1.11 -21.18 -10.27
CA ARG A 3 -0.43 -20.06 -10.92
C ARG A 3 0.52 -19.40 -9.92
N ILE A 4 1.81 -19.47 -10.19
CA ILE A 4 2.84 -18.80 -9.38
C ILE A 4 3.40 -17.64 -10.20
N LEU A 5 3.36 -16.43 -9.65
CA LEU A 5 4.04 -15.29 -10.24
C LEU A 5 5.52 -15.32 -9.82
N ALA A 6 6.43 -15.11 -10.76
CA ALA A 6 7.85 -14.93 -10.47
C ALA A 6 8.27 -13.49 -10.76
N ILE A 7 8.91 -12.80 -9.81
CA ILE A 7 9.38 -11.42 -9.96
C ILE A 7 10.90 -11.35 -9.81
N SER A 8 11.59 -10.85 -10.85
CA SER A 8 13.02 -10.57 -10.78
C SER A 8 13.27 -9.11 -10.38
N GLY A 9 14.07 -8.90 -9.34
CA GLY A 9 14.60 -7.60 -8.95
C GLY A 9 15.78 -7.13 -9.81
N SER A 10 16.20 -7.88 -10.83
CA SER A 10 17.34 -7.47 -11.67
C SER A 10 16.91 -7.14 -13.10
N LEU A 11 17.38 -5.99 -13.58
CA LEU A 11 17.14 -5.55 -14.96
C LEU A 11 18.21 -6.04 -15.94
N ARG A 12 19.37 -6.52 -15.48
CA ARG A 12 20.45 -6.94 -16.39
C ARG A 12 20.08 -8.20 -17.16
N ARG A 13 20.45 -8.26 -18.45
CA ARG A 13 20.15 -9.40 -19.35
C ARG A 13 20.69 -10.73 -18.82
N GLY A 14 21.92 -10.73 -18.28
CA GLY A 14 22.58 -11.91 -17.71
C GLY A 14 22.39 -12.07 -16.20
N SER A 15 21.19 -11.79 -15.66
CA SER A 15 20.95 -11.91 -14.23
C SER A 15 20.84 -13.37 -13.79
N SER A 16 21.71 -13.78 -12.88
CA SER A 16 21.62 -15.05 -12.16
C SER A 16 20.28 -15.20 -11.41
N ASN A 17 19.78 -14.13 -10.78
CA ASN A 17 18.47 -14.11 -10.12
C ASN A 17 17.31 -14.34 -11.11
N THR A 18 17.41 -13.76 -12.32
CA THR A 18 16.43 -14.04 -13.38
C THR A 18 16.56 -15.48 -13.88
N ALA A 19 17.79 -16.01 -13.97
CA ALA A 19 18.04 -17.38 -14.41
C ALA A 19 17.41 -18.42 -13.46
N VAL A 20 17.55 -18.27 -12.13
CA VAL A 20 16.90 -19.19 -11.17
C VAL A 20 15.38 -19.12 -11.23
N LEU A 21 14.78 -17.93 -11.46
CA LEU A 21 13.32 -17.82 -11.63
C LEU A 21 12.84 -18.50 -12.92
N ARG A 22 13.59 -18.38 -14.02
CA ARG A 22 13.31 -19.12 -15.26
C ARG A 22 13.49 -20.63 -15.09
N ALA A 23 14.49 -21.05 -14.32
CA ALA A 23 14.68 -22.46 -13.97
C ALA A 23 13.54 -22.98 -13.10
N ALA A 24 13.04 -22.20 -12.13
CA ALA A 24 11.86 -22.56 -11.34
C ALA A 24 10.63 -22.83 -12.23
N ALA A 25 10.46 -22.09 -13.33
CA ALA A 25 9.41 -22.36 -14.31
C ALA A 25 9.57 -23.66 -15.09
N ARG A 26 10.81 -24.11 -15.34
CA ARG A 26 11.11 -25.39 -16.00
C ARG A 26 11.07 -26.58 -15.05
N LEU A 27 11.37 -26.33 -13.78
CA LEU A 27 11.44 -27.34 -12.71
C LEU A 27 10.12 -27.48 -11.94
N ALA A 28 9.11 -26.66 -12.27
CA ALA A 28 7.80 -26.72 -11.65
C ALA A 28 7.16 -28.10 -11.89
N PRO A 29 6.51 -28.70 -10.86
CA PRO A 29 5.84 -29.98 -11.01
C PRO A 29 4.57 -29.85 -11.86
N ASP A 30 4.05 -30.98 -12.32
CA ASP A 30 2.82 -31.03 -13.10
C ASP A 30 1.65 -30.32 -12.40
N GLY A 31 0.89 -29.58 -13.18
CA GLY A 31 -0.25 -28.79 -12.69
C GLY A 31 0.13 -27.46 -12.04
N VAL A 32 1.41 -27.07 -12.03
CA VAL A 32 1.91 -25.78 -11.54
C VAL A 32 2.52 -24.98 -12.70
N ALA A 33 2.07 -23.74 -12.88
CA ALA A 33 2.60 -22.82 -13.87
C ALA A 33 3.28 -21.64 -13.17
N VAL A 34 4.61 -21.58 -13.22
CA VAL A 34 5.38 -20.41 -12.77
C VAL A 34 5.58 -19.47 -13.95
N ARG A 35 5.16 -18.21 -13.82
CA ARG A 35 5.26 -17.20 -14.88
C ARG A 35 6.16 -16.06 -14.42
N LEU A 36 7.31 -15.92 -15.09
CA LEU A 36 8.19 -14.79 -14.88
C LEU A 36 7.53 -13.50 -15.40
N TRP A 37 7.52 -12.49 -14.55
CA TRP A 37 7.30 -11.11 -14.92
C TRP A 37 8.65 -10.40 -14.93
N GLU A 38 9.09 -10.00 -16.11
CA GLU A 38 10.38 -9.33 -16.34
C GLU A 38 10.33 -7.82 -16.01
N GLY A 39 9.29 -7.40 -15.29
CA GLY A 39 8.69 -6.08 -15.45
C GLY A 39 8.89 -5.01 -14.38
N PRO A 40 9.97 -4.91 -13.60
CA PRO A 40 10.34 -3.58 -13.09
C PRO A 40 10.91 -2.69 -14.21
N ARG A 41 11.27 -3.27 -15.38
CA ARG A 41 11.77 -2.51 -16.52
C ARG A 41 10.68 -1.60 -17.07
N GLY A 42 10.94 -0.29 -17.05
CA GLY A 42 10.00 0.71 -17.55
C GLY A 42 8.92 1.11 -16.54
N LEU A 43 8.94 0.51 -15.35
CA LEU A 43 8.12 0.95 -14.23
C LEU A 43 8.71 2.30 -13.73
N PRO A 44 7.90 3.38 -13.64
CA PRO A 44 8.40 4.64 -13.12
C PRO A 44 8.67 4.51 -11.61
N LEU A 45 9.46 5.44 -11.07
CA LEU A 45 9.64 5.57 -9.63
C LEU A 45 8.28 5.64 -8.94
N PHE A 46 8.20 5.08 -7.75
CA PHE A 46 6.98 5.17 -6.96
C PHE A 46 6.69 6.63 -6.65
N GLU A 47 5.47 7.03 -6.98
CA GLU A 47 4.93 8.35 -6.69
C GLU A 47 3.72 8.13 -5.78
N PRO A 48 3.84 8.41 -4.47
CA PRO A 48 2.76 8.19 -3.51
C PRO A 48 1.46 8.91 -3.88
N ASP A 49 1.58 10.08 -4.51
CA ASP A 49 0.47 10.97 -4.86
C ASP A 49 -0.07 10.72 -6.28
N ALA A 50 0.46 9.71 -7.00
CA ALA A 50 0.02 9.43 -8.36
C ALA A 50 -1.45 8.97 -8.38
N PRO A 51 -2.33 9.65 -9.14
CA PRO A 51 -3.78 9.41 -9.09
C PRO A 51 -4.18 8.05 -9.66
N VAL A 52 -3.38 7.50 -10.58
CA VAL A 52 -3.53 6.15 -11.15
C VAL A 52 -2.14 5.59 -11.38
N GLY A 53 -1.92 4.34 -10.94
CA GLY A 53 -0.69 3.62 -11.27
C GLY A 53 -0.57 3.48 -12.79
N PRO A 54 0.62 3.69 -13.39
CA PRO A 54 0.81 3.52 -14.84
C PRO A 54 0.36 2.11 -15.29
N PRO A 55 0.06 1.89 -16.59
CA PRO A 55 -0.45 0.60 -17.08
C PRO A 55 0.38 -0.62 -16.66
N LEU A 56 1.70 -0.46 -16.48
CA LEU A 56 2.58 -1.52 -15.97
C LEU A 56 2.30 -1.90 -14.50
N VAL A 57 1.90 -0.95 -13.66
CA VAL A 57 1.49 -1.17 -12.27
C VAL A 57 0.14 -1.89 -12.24
N THR A 58 -0.84 -1.47 -13.06
CA THR A 58 -2.11 -2.20 -13.19
C THR A 58 -1.88 -3.65 -13.63
N ALA A 59 -1.03 -3.86 -14.64
CA ALA A 59 -0.68 -5.20 -15.11
C ALA A 59 0.06 -6.04 -14.05
N LEU A 60 0.85 -5.41 -13.16
CA LEU A 60 1.48 -6.08 -12.02
C LEU A 60 0.41 -6.50 -10.99
N ARG A 61 -0.49 -5.60 -10.63
CA ARG A 61 -1.58 -5.85 -9.68
C ARG A 61 -2.48 -6.99 -10.15
N GLU A 62 -2.89 -6.99 -11.42
CA GLU A 62 -3.67 -8.09 -12.02
C GLU A 62 -2.95 -9.45 -11.95
N ARG A 63 -1.62 -9.45 -12.16
CA ARG A 63 -0.80 -10.67 -12.05
C ARG A 63 -0.72 -11.17 -10.61
N LEU A 64 -0.57 -10.28 -9.64
CA LEU A 64 -0.55 -10.63 -8.21
C LEU A 64 -1.93 -11.10 -7.73
N ALA A 65 -3.00 -10.41 -8.13
CA ALA A 65 -4.38 -10.79 -7.81
C ALA A 65 -4.74 -12.17 -8.38
N SER A 66 -4.25 -12.49 -9.58
CA SER A 66 -4.47 -13.80 -10.21
C SER A 66 -3.48 -14.88 -9.75
N ALA A 67 -2.46 -14.56 -8.97
CA ALA A 67 -1.49 -15.54 -8.49
C ALA A 67 -2.05 -16.32 -7.28
N ASP A 68 -1.78 -17.63 -7.27
CA ASP A 68 -1.97 -18.48 -6.09
C ASP A 68 -0.75 -18.39 -5.16
N GLY A 69 0.42 -17.96 -5.67
CA GLY A 69 1.62 -17.66 -4.88
C GLY A 69 2.66 -16.85 -5.65
N LEU A 70 3.69 -16.38 -4.94
CA LEU A 70 4.76 -15.51 -5.43
C LEU A 70 6.12 -16.15 -5.17
N ILE A 71 7.01 -16.08 -6.17
CA ILE A 71 8.45 -16.29 -6.00
C ILE A 71 9.16 -15.00 -6.40
N ILE A 72 9.99 -14.45 -5.53
CA ILE A 72 10.67 -13.16 -5.75
C ILE A 72 12.17 -13.33 -5.57
N ALA A 73 12.98 -12.77 -6.48
CA ALA A 73 14.43 -12.86 -6.37
C ALA A 73 15.12 -11.53 -6.62
N SER A 74 16.00 -11.10 -5.71
CA SER A 74 16.74 -9.85 -5.83
C SER A 74 18.25 -10.06 -5.73
N PRO A 75 19.08 -9.41 -6.55
CA PRO A 75 20.48 -9.20 -6.21
C PRO A 75 20.61 -8.17 -5.07
N GLU A 76 21.82 -8.02 -4.54
CA GLU A 76 22.20 -6.96 -3.61
C GLU A 76 22.95 -5.85 -4.35
N TYR A 77 22.47 -4.61 -4.21
CA TYR A 77 23.16 -3.39 -4.63
C TYR A 77 23.31 -2.46 -3.42
N MET A 78 24.54 -2.04 -3.12
CA MET A 78 24.83 -1.17 -1.97
C MET A 78 24.23 -1.67 -0.65
N HIS A 79 24.33 -2.99 -0.39
CA HIS A 79 23.77 -3.64 0.81
C HIS A 79 22.25 -3.58 0.96
N ALA A 80 21.51 -3.30 -0.12
CA ALA A 80 20.05 -3.31 -0.13
C ALA A 80 19.50 -4.12 -1.32
N MET A 81 18.20 -4.41 -1.27
CA MET A 81 17.47 -4.85 -2.47
C MET A 81 17.59 -3.81 -3.57
N THR A 82 17.35 -4.21 -4.83
CA THR A 82 17.47 -3.24 -5.92
C THR A 82 16.38 -2.18 -5.85
N GLY A 83 16.72 -0.94 -6.22
CA GLY A 83 15.73 0.14 -6.31
C GLY A 83 14.58 -0.19 -7.26
N ALA A 84 14.85 -0.94 -8.33
CA ALA A 84 13.82 -1.40 -9.26
C ALA A 84 12.80 -2.35 -8.59
N LEU A 85 13.27 -3.28 -7.75
CA LEU A 85 12.38 -4.15 -6.99
C LEU A 85 11.64 -3.37 -5.91
N LYS A 86 12.34 -2.50 -5.17
CA LYS A 86 11.75 -1.67 -4.13
C LYS A 86 10.62 -0.80 -4.69
N THR A 87 10.85 -0.17 -5.84
CA THR A 87 9.84 0.61 -6.57
C THR A 87 8.63 -0.25 -6.91
N ALA A 88 8.82 -1.44 -7.48
CA ALA A 88 7.72 -2.34 -7.82
C ALA A 88 6.90 -2.76 -6.58
N LEU A 89 7.56 -2.99 -5.43
CA LEU A 89 6.90 -3.31 -4.16
C LEU A 89 6.16 -2.09 -3.58
N GLU A 90 6.73 -0.89 -3.64
CA GLU A 90 6.07 0.34 -3.19
C GLU A 90 4.76 0.60 -3.95
N TRP A 91 4.73 0.38 -5.26
CA TRP A 91 3.52 0.52 -6.07
C TRP A 91 2.36 -0.42 -5.69
N VAL A 92 2.65 -1.52 -5.00
CA VAL A 92 1.66 -2.52 -4.58
C VAL A 92 1.53 -2.64 -3.06
N THR A 93 2.18 -1.75 -2.31
CA THR A 93 2.16 -1.83 -0.83
C THR A 93 0.79 -1.52 -0.24
N ALA A 94 0.03 -0.60 -0.84
CA ALA A 94 -1.25 -0.15 -0.33
C ALA A 94 -2.45 -0.87 -0.97
N SER A 95 -2.25 -1.60 -2.07
CA SER A 95 -3.32 -2.21 -2.86
C SER A 95 -3.68 -3.64 -2.41
N GLY A 96 -2.89 -4.23 -1.51
CA GLY A 96 -3.27 -5.43 -0.77
C GLY A 96 -3.10 -6.76 -1.51
N GLU A 97 -2.64 -6.78 -2.76
CA GLU A 97 -2.54 -8.02 -3.53
C GLU A 97 -1.50 -9.01 -2.97
N LEU A 98 -0.54 -8.52 -2.19
CA LEU A 98 0.46 -9.31 -1.46
C LEU A 98 -0.03 -9.84 -0.12
N MET A 99 -1.12 -9.29 0.45
CA MET A 99 -1.61 -9.72 1.76
C MET A 99 -2.02 -11.19 1.73
N ASP A 100 -1.49 -11.96 2.69
CA ASP A 100 -1.65 -13.41 2.83
C ASP A 100 -1.23 -14.24 1.60
N LEU A 101 -0.58 -13.62 0.58
CA LEU A 101 -0.12 -14.34 -0.60
C LEU A 101 1.07 -15.22 -0.21
N PRO A 102 0.99 -16.56 -0.39
CA PRO A 102 2.13 -17.45 -0.21
C PRO A 102 3.33 -16.96 -0.99
N THR A 103 4.42 -16.66 -0.31
CA THR A 103 5.58 -16.00 -0.91
C THR A 103 6.86 -16.72 -0.52
N ALA A 104 7.68 -17.02 -1.53
CA ALA A 104 9.04 -17.54 -1.38
C ALA A 104 10.04 -16.52 -1.93
N ALA A 105 11.12 -16.25 -1.20
CA ALA A 105 12.20 -15.36 -1.64
C ALA A 105 13.45 -16.17 -2.02
N LEU A 106 14.08 -15.83 -3.14
CA LEU A 106 15.31 -16.44 -3.61
C LEU A 106 16.43 -15.41 -3.74
N ASN A 107 17.68 -15.85 -3.55
CA ASN A 107 18.84 -15.04 -3.86
C ASN A 107 20.00 -15.91 -4.32
N THR A 108 20.70 -15.50 -5.38
CA THR A 108 21.76 -16.33 -5.98
C THR A 108 23.17 -16.07 -5.48
N SER A 109 23.37 -15.13 -4.54
CA SER A 109 24.67 -14.68 -4.09
C SER A 109 24.92 -15.13 -2.65
N SER A 110 26.09 -15.71 -2.40
CA SER A 110 26.57 -16.02 -1.04
C SER A 110 26.86 -14.77 -0.21
N ARG A 111 27.00 -13.60 -0.85
CA ARG A 111 27.37 -12.33 -0.21
C ARG A 111 26.18 -11.40 0.05
N ALA A 112 25.03 -11.68 -0.54
CA ALA A 112 23.87 -10.78 -0.55
C ALA A 112 22.98 -10.91 0.70
N HIS A 113 23.59 -10.98 1.88
CA HIS A 113 22.90 -11.23 3.15
C HIS A 113 21.96 -10.08 3.52
N LEU A 114 22.44 -8.84 3.47
CA LEU A 114 21.69 -7.66 3.89
C LEU A 114 20.50 -7.38 2.96
N ALA A 115 20.68 -7.51 1.66
CA ALA A 115 19.57 -7.35 0.71
C ALA A 115 18.51 -8.44 0.86
N TYR A 116 18.93 -9.67 1.17
CA TYR A 116 18.02 -10.79 1.35
C TYR A 116 17.18 -10.63 2.62
N GLU A 117 17.83 -10.28 3.74
CA GLU A 117 17.14 -10.02 5.01
C GLU A 117 16.18 -8.82 4.89
N SER A 118 16.64 -7.71 4.31
CA SER A 118 15.79 -6.54 4.05
C SER A 118 14.59 -6.85 3.15
N LEU A 119 14.75 -7.75 2.16
CA LEU A 119 13.65 -8.21 1.33
C LEU A 119 12.62 -9.01 2.14
N LEU A 120 13.06 -9.92 3.01
CA LEU A 120 12.16 -10.68 3.88
C LEU A 120 11.40 -9.75 4.85
N ASP A 121 12.08 -8.78 5.45
CA ASP A 121 11.46 -7.79 6.34
C ASP A 121 10.42 -6.94 5.61
N THR A 122 10.74 -6.52 4.37
CA THR A 122 9.81 -5.76 3.53
C THR A 122 8.57 -6.59 3.19
N LEU A 123 8.75 -7.84 2.76
CA LEU A 123 7.63 -8.74 2.44
C LEU A 123 6.77 -9.04 3.67
N THR A 124 7.40 -9.19 4.85
CA THR A 124 6.69 -9.36 6.13
C THR A 124 5.88 -8.12 6.47
N THR A 125 6.45 -6.93 6.29
CA THR A 125 5.76 -5.64 6.50
C THR A 125 4.55 -5.48 5.58
N MET A 126 4.59 -6.07 4.39
CA MET A 126 3.50 -6.08 3.42
C MET A 126 2.47 -7.20 3.66
N ASP A 127 2.53 -7.87 4.81
CA ASP A 127 1.68 -9.00 5.20
C ASP A 127 1.71 -10.18 4.19
N ALA A 128 2.81 -10.34 3.44
CA ALA A 128 3.00 -11.50 2.60
C ALA A 128 3.20 -12.74 3.48
N ARG A 129 2.54 -13.85 3.13
CA ARG A 129 2.69 -15.10 3.87
C ARG A 129 3.99 -15.79 3.45
N LEU A 130 5.07 -15.46 4.15
CA LEU A 130 6.38 -16.05 3.90
C LEU A 130 6.38 -17.56 4.18
N VAL A 131 6.75 -18.33 3.17
CA VAL A 131 6.98 -19.77 3.28
C VAL A 131 8.46 -19.98 3.60
N SER A 132 8.80 -20.06 4.89
CA SER A 132 10.18 -20.09 5.36
C SER A 132 11.03 -21.18 4.69
N GLU A 133 10.48 -22.38 4.50
CA GLU A 133 11.13 -23.50 3.81
C GLU A 133 11.33 -23.23 2.31
N GLY A 134 10.53 -22.32 1.74
CA GLY A 134 10.65 -21.87 0.35
C GLY A 134 11.62 -20.71 0.16
N CYS A 135 11.99 -20.00 1.23
CA CYS A 135 12.88 -18.85 1.20
C CYS A 135 14.34 -19.30 1.26
N LEU A 136 15.01 -19.36 0.10
CA LEU A 136 16.33 -19.98 -0.05
C LEU A 136 17.37 -19.05 -0.68
N ARG A 137 18.61 -19.16 -0.19
CA ARG A 137 19.80 -18.63 -0.86
C ARG A 137 20.49 -19.75 -1.63
N ILE A 138 20.60 -19.60 -2.94
CA ILE A 138 21.13 -20.61 -3.86
C ILE A 138 22.41 -20.05 -4.50
N PRO A 139 23.57 -20.17 -3.84
CA PRO A 139 24.80 -19.55 -4.31
C PRO A 139 25.23 -20.14 -5.66
N LEU A 140 25.05 -19.37 -6.73
CA LEU A 140 25.52 -19.74 -8.07
C LEU A 140 26.99 -19.34 -8.19
N VAL A 141 27.86 -20.30 -8.47
CA VAL A 141 29.34 -20.16 -8.41
C VAL A 141 29.91 -19.35 -9.60
N SER A 142 29.08 -18.71 -10.43
CA SER A 142 29.55 -17.90 -11.56
C SER A 142 28.56 -16.80 -11.94
N ASN A 143 29.08 -15.69 -12.47
CA ASN A 143 28.29 -14.55 -12.95
C ASN A 143 27.61 -14.80 -14.31
N ALA A 144 27.83 -15.97 -14.93
CA ALA A 144 27.41 -16.30 -16.30
C ALA A 144 26.61 -17.62 -16.41
N VAL A 145 25.95 -18.06 -15.33
CA VAL A 145 25.15 -19.29 -15.35
C VAL A 145 23.87 -19.08 -16.19
N THR A 146 23.67 -19.91 -17.20
CA THR A 146 22.47 -19.91 -18.05
C THR A 146 21.32 -20.68 -17.39
N VAL A 147 20.11 -20.56 -17.91
CA VAL A 147 18.96 -21.33 -17.40
C VAL A 147 19.18 -22.84 -17.56
N ASP A 148 19.80 -23.26 -18.68
CA ASP A 148 20.13 -24.66 -18.91
C ASP A 148 21.16 -25.18 -17.91
N ASP A 149 22.18 -24.38 -17.57
CA ASP A 149 23.16 -24.75 -16.56
C ASP A 149 22.52 -24.91 -15.17
N VAL A 150 21.59 -24.01 -14.79
CA VAL A 150 20.85 -24.11 -13.52
C VAL A 150 20.02 -25.38 -13.48
N VAL A 151 19.32 -25.72 -14.57
CA VAL A 151 18.45 -26.90 -14.64
C VAL A 151 19.26 -28.20 -14.68
N ALA A 152 20.38 -28.22 -15.39
CA ALA A 152 21.23 -29.41 -15.55
C ALA A 152 22.07 -29.72 -14.31
N THR A 153 22.38 -28.71 -13.49
CA THR A 153 23.21 -28.88 -12.29
C THR A 153 22.32 -29.17 -11.08
N GLU A 154 22.33 -30.42 -10.62
CA GLU A 154 21.46 -30.87 -9.52
C GLU A 154 21.63 -30.08 -8.23
N ALA A 155 22.86 -29.64 -7.91
CA ALA A 155 23.13 -28.80 -6.75
C ALA A 155 22.41 -27.43 -6.78
N PHE A 156 22.02 -26.96 -7.96
CA PHE A 156 21.21 -25.74 -8.14
C PHE A 156 19.74 -26.06 -8.33
N ALA A 157 19.42 -27.14 -9.07
CA ALA A 157 18.05 -27.52 -9.38
C ALA A 157 17.27 -28.06 -8.17
N ALA A 158 17.91 -28.82 -7.27
CA ALA A 158 17.25 -29.39 -6.10
C ALA A 158 16.69 -28.31 -5.15
N PRO A 159 17.46 -27.30 -4.70
CA PRO A 159 16.91 -26.22 -3.88
C PRO A 159 15.78 -25.44 -4.56
N ILE A 160 15.82 -25.26 -5.89
CA ILE A 160 14.74 -24.60 -6.62
C ILE A 160 13.47 -25.44 -6.59
N ARG A 161 13.58 -26.76 -6.79
CA ARG A 161 12.44 -27.68 -6.68
C ARG A 161 11.88 -27.72 -5.26
N GLU A 162 12.74 -27.74 -4.25
CA GLU A 162 12.34 -27.69 -2.84
C GLU A 162 11.56 -26.39 -2.54
N SER A 163 12.06 -25.25 -3.01
CA SER A 163 11.38 -23.96 -2.84
C SER A 163 9.99 -23.95 -3.49
N VAL A 164 9.90 -24.39 -4.74
CA VAL A 164 8.61 -24.50 -5.46
C VAL A 164 7.68 -25.50 -4.77
N ALA A 165 8.19 -26.64 -4.31
CA ALA A 165 7.40 -27.66 -3.63
C ALA A 165 6.86 -27.18 -2.27
N ALA A 166 7.68 -26.50 -1.48
CA ALA A 166 7.27 -25.89 -0.22
C ALA A 166 6.16 -24.84 -0.44
N LEU A 167 6.34 -23.97 -1.45
CA LEU A 167 5.34 -22.98 -1.81
C LEU A 167 4.02 -23.64 -2.26
N VAL A 168 4.09 -24.68 -3.11
CA VAL A 168 2.91 -25.43 -3.57
C VAL A 168 2.21 -26.15 -2.41
N ALA A 169 2.97 -26.73 -1.48
CA ALA A 169 2.42 -27.35 -0.29
C ALA A 169 1.67 -26.32 0.57
N GLU A 170 2.22 -25.12 0.75
CA GLU A 170 1.56 -24.06 1.50
C GLU A 170 0.28 -23.58 0.82
N ILE A 171 0.32 -23.35 -0.50
CA ILE A 171 -0.86 -22.96 -1.29
C ILE A 171 -1.98 -23.99 -1.13
N ARG A 172 -1.64 -25.28 -1.13
CA ARG A 172 -2.63 -26.36 -0.96
C ARG A 172 -3.12 -26.48 0.48
N ARG A 173 -2.26 -26.26 1.46
CA ARG A 173 -2.59 -26.33 2.90
C ARG A 173 -3.53 -25.20 3.31
N ARG A 174 -3.29 -23.99 2.81
CA ARG A 174 -4.09 -22.80 3.08
C ARG A 174 -4.41 -22.10 1.77
N PRO A 175 -5.38 -22.58 0.99
CA PRO A 175 -5.78 -21.93 -0.24
C PRO A 175 -6.16 -20.48 0.05
N ARG A 176 -5.57 -19.55 -0.68
CA ARG A 176 -6.01 -18.15 -0.64
C ARG A 176 -7.49 -18.12 -1.01
N ALA A 177 -8.31 -17.47 -0.20
CA ALA A 177 -9.69 -17.21 -0.57
C ALA A 177 -9.69 -16.41 -1.88
N ARG A 178 -10.14 -17.02 -2.97
CA ARG A 178 -10.29 -16.33 -4.26
C ARG A 178 -11.47 -15.36 -4.27
N ASP A 179 -12.27 -15.38 -3.20
CA ASP A 179 -13.47 -14.54 -3.02
C ASP A 179 -13.16 -13.07 -2.74
N VAL A 180 -11.88 -12.69 -2.64
CA VAL A 180 -11.50 -11.32 -2.98
C VAL A 180 -11.26 -11.29 -4.48
N ALA A 181 -12.35 -11.20 -5.25
CA ALA A 181 -12.24 -10.37 -6.44
C ALA A 181 -11.64 -9.05 -5.94
N ALA A 182 -10.51 -8.60 -6.51
CA ALA A 182 -10.37 -7.15 -6.63
C ALA A 182 -11.72 -6.71 -7.22
N PRO A 183 -12.51 -5.89 -6.50
CA PRO A 183 -13.88 -5.64 -6.90
C PRO A 183 -13.84 -5.30 -8.39
N PRO A 184 -14.70 -5.89 -9.24
CA PRO A 184 -14.80 -5.40 -10.60
C PRO A 184 -14.97 -3.89 -10.46
N LEU A 185 -14.33 -3.12 -11.35
CA LEU A 185 -14.63 -1.69 -11.50
C LEU A 185 -16.12 -1.62 -11.90
N ALA A 186 -17.00 -1.76 -10.91
CA ALA A 186 -18.43 -1.77 -11.09
C ALA A 186 -18.72 -0.33 -11.45
N ALA A 187 -19.26 -0.12 -12.65
CA ALA A 187 -19.82 1.16 -13.01
C ALA A 187 -20.72 1.60 -11.84
N ALA A 188 -20.34 2.71 -11.22
CA ALA A 188 -21.00 3.21 -10.03
C ALA A 188 -22.52 3.25 -10.28
N PRO A 189 -23.37 2.78 -9.34
CA PRO A 189 -24.79 3.08 -9.44
C PRO A 189 -24.91 4.60 -9.45
N ALA A 190 -25.71 5.12 -10.38
CA ALA A 190 -25.93 6.54 -10.50
C ALA A 190 -26.55 7.07 -9.19
N LEU A 191 -25.70 7.65 -8.33
CA LEU A 191 -26.12 8.27 -7.08
C LEU A 191 -26.80 9.60 -7.42
N ALA A 192 -28.12 9.59 -7.30
CA ALA A 192 -28.99 10.72 -7.53
C ALA A 192 -29.01 11.66 -6.30
N ASP A 193 -27.91 12.37 -6.03
CA ASP A 193 -27.96 13.68 -5.36
C ASP A 193 -26.66 14.47 -5.58
N GLY A 194 -26.78 15.78 -5.79
CA GLY A 194 -25.67 16.66 -6.23
C GLY A 194 -24.53 16.82 -5.21
N ARG A 195 -24.77 16.49 -3.93
CA ARG A 195 -23.78 16.67 -2.84
C ARG A 195 -22.98 15.39 -2.54
N ALA A 196 -23.52 14.20 -2.84
CA ALA A 196 -22.77 12.94 -2.79
C ALA A 196 -21.62 12.91 -3.83
N LYS A 197 -21.75 13.68 -4.93
CA LYS A 197 -20.69 13.88 -5.92
C LYS A 197 -19.50 14.70 -5.41
N VAL A 198 -19.67 15.54 -4.39
CA VAL A 198 -18.58 16.35 -3.82
C VAL A 198 -17.72 15.48 -2.92
N ALA A 199 -18.34 14.68 -2.04
CA ALA A 199 -17.64 13.67 -1.25
C ALA A 199 -16.85 12.68 -2.13
N SER A 200 -17.44 12.19 -3.23
CA SER A 200 -16.75 11.28 -4.16
C SER A 200 -15.63 11.96 -4.96
N ARG A 201 -15.75 13.26 -5.27
CA ARG A 201 -14.69 14.02 -5.95
C ARG A 201 -13.53 14.33 -5.02
N ALA A 202 -13.82 14.71 -3.78
CA ALA A 202 -12.81 14.99 -2.75
C ALA A 202 -12.06 13.71 -2.34
N GLN A 203 -12.77 12.57 -2.22
CA GLN A 203 -12.18 11.22 -2.09
C GLN A 203 -11.30 10.86 -3.29
N ALA A 204 -11.79 11.05 -4.51
CA ALA A 204 -11.03 10.74 -5.73
C ALA A 204 -9.81 11.67 -5.90
N ARG A 205 -9.88 12.92 -5.42
CA ARG A 205 -8.83 13.94 -5.53
C ARG A 205 -7.70 13.74 -4.52
N LEU A 206 -7.99 13.23 -3.33
CA LEU A 206 -6.97 12.96 -2.31
C LEU A 206 -6.36 11.56 -2.40
N TYR A 207 -7.10 10.54 -2.86
CA TYR A 207 -6.67 9.14 -2.66
C TYR A 207 -6.85 8.20 -3.86
N GLY A 208 -7.31 8.68 -5.03
CA GLY A 208 -7.21 7.97 -6.32
C GLY A 208 -8.09 6.71 -6.55
N GLU A 209 -8.60 6.04 -5.51
CA GLU A 209 -9.48 4.86 -5.62
C GLU A 209 -10.89 5.12 -5.04
N PRO A 210 -11.95 4.51 -5.60
CA PRO A 210 -13.30 4.64 -5.06
C PRO A 210 -13.44 3.91 -3.72
N VAL A 211 -14.32 4.45 -2.85
CA VAL A 211 -14.73 3.88 -1.55
C VAL A 211 -15.02 2.37 -1.61
N THR A 212 -15.44 1.87 -2.77
CA THR A 212 -15.83 0.48 -3.06
C THR A 212 -14.72 -0.58 -2.96
N ALA A 213 -13.46 -0.21 -2.72
CA ALA A 213 -12.35 -1.16 -2.51
C ALA A 213 -12.27 -1.72 -1.07
N LEU A 214 -13.00 -1.13 -0.12
CA LEU A 214 -13.03 -1.59 1.26
C LEU A 214 -13.87 -2.87 1.43
N PRO A 215 -13.51 -3.76 2.38
CA PRO A 215 -14.38 -4.85 2.82
C PRO A 215 -15.79 -4.35 3.19
N ALA A 216 -16.82 -5.15 2.93
CA ALA A 216 -18.22 -4.78 3.17
C ALA A 216 -18.49 -4.37 4.63
N GLU A 217 -17.75 -4.99 5.55
CA GLU A 217 -17.82 -4.72 6.99
C GLU A 217 -17.36 -3.30 7.33
N LEU A 218 -16.31 -2.81 6.66
CA LEU A 218 -15.77 -1.47 6.83
C LEU A 218 -16.59 -0.42 6.07
N LEU A 219 -17.08 -0.77 4.87
CA LEU A 219 -18.01 0.06 4.12
C LEU A 219 -19.26 0.40 4.94
N ALA A 220 -19.79 -0.58 5.66
CA ALA A 220 -20.99 -0.41 6.48
C ALA A 220 -20.80 0.52 7.70
N VAL A 221 -19.56 0.96 7.99
CA VAL A 221 -19.27 1.97 9.01
C VAL A 221 -19.35 3.38 8.43
N LEU A 222 -19.06 3.55 7.14
CA LEU A 222 -18.98 4.86 6.50
C LEU A 222 -20.37 5.47 6.28
N PRO A 223 -20.51 6.79 6.49
CA PRO A 223 -21.72 7.50 6.10
C PRO A 223 -21.96 7.41 4.59
N HIS A 224 -23.22 7.29 4.19
CA HIS A 224 -23.63 7.35 2.77
C HIS A 224 -24.12 8.74 2.37
N ASP A 225 -24.58 9.54 3.34
CA ASP A 225 -25.02 10.90 3.17
C ASP A 225 -24.76 11.76 4.43
N LYS A 226 -25.01 13.07 4.33
CA LYS A 226 -24.71 14.06 5.39
C LYS A 226 -25.53 13.91 6.67
N HIS A 227 -26.58 13.08 6.66
CA HIS A 227 -27.42 12.73 7.80
C HIS A 227 -27.17 11.32 8.32
N ASP A 228 -26.54 10.45 7.52
CA ASP A 228 -26.20 9.09 7.89
C ASP A 228 -25.10 9.05 8.96
N THR A 229 -25.47 8.66 10.16
CA THR A 229 -24.55 8.46 11.29
C THR A 229 -24.66 7.06 11.86
N ALA A 230 -25.51 6.20 11.29
CA ALA A 230 -25.86 4.91 11.89
C ALA A 230 -24.66 3.96 11.90
N GLY A 231 -23.92 3.89 10.79
CA GLY A 231 -22.71 3.06 10.65
C GLY A 231 -21.60 3.43 11.65
N LEU A 232 -21.49 4.72 11.99
CA LEU A 232 -20.46 5.26 12.88
C LEU A 232 -20.53 4.70 14.32
N ALA A 233 -21.67 4.16 14.74
CA ALA A 233 -21.80 3.50 16.04
C ALA A 233 -20.89 2.27 16.18
N ARG A 234 -20.53 1.64 15.06
CA ARG A 234 -19.67 0.45 15.00
C ARG A 234 -18.18 0.77 15.12
N TRP A 235 -17.81 2.05 15.16
CA TRP A 235 -16.41 2.50 15.25
C TRP A 235 -15.64 1.87 16.42
N SER A 236 -16.29 1.70 17.58
CA SER A 236 -15.67 1.10 18.76
C SER A 236 -15.43 -0.41 18.63
N GLU A 237 -16.08 -1.07 17.67
CA GLU A 237 -15.93 -2.50 17.39
C GLU A 237 -14.71 -2.77 16.49
N LEU A 238 -14.23 -1.75 15.79
CA LEU A 238 -13.11 -1.85 14.86
C LEU A 238 -11.76 -1.91 15.58
N SER A 239 -10.87 -2.74 15.05
CA SER A 239 -9.46 -2.72 15.41
C SER A 239 -8.82 -1.36 15.09
N GLU A 240 -7.68 -1.08 15.73
CA GLU A 240 -6.93 0.15 15.48
C GLU A 240 -6.52 0.30 14.01
N ARG A 241 -6.11 -0.79 13.37
CA ARG A 241 -5.78 -0.84 11.94
C ARG A 241 -6.99 -0.49 11.06
N GLU A 242 -8.14 -1.08 11.34
CA GLU A 242 -9.37 -0.81 10.58
C GLU A 242 -9.84 0.64 10.74
N ARG A 243 -9.76 1.19 11.95
CA ARG A 243 -10.04 2.62 12.20
C ARG A 243 -9.12 3.52 11.41
N TYR A 244 -7.82 3.24 11.42
CA TYR A 244 -6.82 3.98 10.66
C TYR A 244 -7.10 3.92 9.14
N CYS A 245 -7.49 2.75 8.61
CA CYS A 245 -7.90 2.59 7.20
C CYS A 245 -9.13 3.44 6.82
N LEU A 246 -10.03 3.71 7.76
CA LEU A 246 -11.26 4.49 7.51
C LEU A 246 -11.07 6.01 7.63
N VAL A 247 -10.00 6.49 8.27
CA VAL A 247 -9.69 7.92 8.44
C VAL A 247 -9.83 8.74 7.15
N PRO A 248 -9.20 8.37 6.00
CA PRO A 248 -9.29 9.18 4.78
C PRO A 248 -10.73 9.31 4.26
N TYR A 249 -11.55 8.27 4.45
CA TYR A 249 -12.94 8.24 4.01
C TYR A 249 -13.86 9.04 4.92
N LEU A 250 -13.56 9.06 6.21
CA LEU A 250 -14.30 9.82 7.21
C LEU A 250 -13.99 11.32 7.14
N LEU A 251 -12.72 11.70 6.91
CA LEU A 251 -12.31 13.11 6.82
C LEU A 251 -13.11 13.92 5.80
N VAL A 252 -13.55 13.29 4.72
CA VAL A 252 -14.38 13.88 3.66
C VAL A 252 -15.68 14.46 4.21
N TRP A 253 -16.22 13.91 5.29
CA TRP A 253 -17.42 14.40 5.96
C TRP A 253 -17.17 15.63 6.83
N LEU A 254 -15.94 16.13 6.88
CA LEU A 254 -15.56 17.39 7.51
C LEU A 254 -15.35 18.54 6.50
N GLN A 255 -15.74 18.36 5.23
CA GLN A 255 -15.72 19.42 4.21
C GLN A 255 -16.69 20.57 4.50
N ASP A 256 -17.72 20.32 5.31
CA ASP A 256 -18.70 21.31 5.73
C ASP A 256 -19.22 20.93 7.11
N TYR A 257 -18.80 21.68 8.11
CA TYR A 257 -19.13 21.38 9.51
C TYR A 257 -20.59 21.67 9.86
N ASN A 258 -21.36 22.26 8.94
CA ASN A 258 -22.80 22.37 9.05
C ASN A 258 -23.53 21.04 8.75
N TRP A 259 -22.83 20.02 8.25
CA TRP A 259 -23.42 18.69 8.07
C TRP A 259 -23.61 18.00 9.41
N PRO A 260 -24.81 17.42 9.68
CA PRO A 260 -25.05 16.70 10.93
C PRO A 260 -24.04 15.57 11.22
N VAL A 261 -23.55 14.90 10.18
CA VAL A 261 -22.53 13.85 10.29
C VAL A 261 -21.15 14.38 10.71
N ALA A 262 -20.81 15.64 10.39
CA ALA A 262 -19.46 16.19 10.58
C ALA A 262 -19.02 16.15 12.05
N LYS A 263 -19.89 16.63 12.95
CA LYS A 263 -19.60 16.60 14.39
C LYS A 263 -19.38 15.19 14.92
N ARG A 264 -20.16 14.22 14.43
CA ARG A 264 -20.01 12.82 14.85
C ARG A 264 -18.69 12.25 14.38
N VAL A 265 -18.28 12.54 13.14
CA VAL A 265 -17.00 12.11 12.59
C VAL A 265 -15.84 12.78 13.33
N HIS A 266 -15.91 14.09 13.58
CA HIS A 266 -14.92 14.81 14.36
C HIS A 266 -14.62 14.13 15.69
N ASP A 267 -15.66 13.81 16.46
CA ASP A 267 -15.51 13.20 17.79
C ASP A 267 -14.85 11.81 17.74
N LEU A 268 -14.96 11.09 16.61
CA LEU A 268 -14.29 9.80 16.40
C LEU A 268 -12.82 9.96 16.00
N LEU A 269 -12.50 11.02 15.25
CA LEU A 269 -11.16 11.24 14.71
C LEU A 269 -10.23 11.87 15.75
N VAL A 270 -10.67 12.88 16.51
CA VAL A 270 -9.81 13.60 17.48
C VAL A 270 -8.98 12.68 18.40
N PRO A 271 -9.53 11.58 18.97
CA PRO A 271 -8.76 10.66 19.80
C PRO A 271 -7.56 9.98 19.13
N LEU A 272 -7.51 9.91 17.79
CA LEU A 272 -6.39 9.35 17.04
C LEU A 272 -5.14 10.25 17.11
N GLY A 273 -5.29 11.53 17.47
CA GLY A 273 -4.17 12.42 17.78
C GLY A 273 -3.13 12.52 16.65
N PRO A 274 -1.83 12.25 16.91
CA PRO A 274 -0.77 12.36 15.89
C PRO A 274 -0.98 11.51 14.64
N ASP A 275 -1.74 10.41 14.73
CA ASP A 275 -1.96 9.50 13.59
C ASP A 275 -2.84 10.12 12.50
N LEU A 276 -3.56 11.21 12.81
CA LEU A 276 -4.32 11.98 11.83
C LEU A 276 -3.45 12.91 10.97
N VAL A 277 -2.26 13.26 11.46
CA VAL A 277 -1.43 14.31 10.84
C VAL A 277 -1.15 14.07 9.35
N PRO A 278 -0.80 12.85 8.90
CA PRO A 278 -0.57 12.61 7.47
C PRO A 278 -1.80 12.93 6.60
N PHE A 279 -3.00 12.59 7.09
CA PHE A 279 -4.24 12.78 6.33
C PHE A 279 -4.71 14.23 6.34
N VAL A 280 -4.66 14.89 7.50
CA VAL A 280 -4.99 16.31 7.63
C VAL A 280 -4.06 17.15 6.75
N ARG A 281 -2.76 16.84 6.75
CA ARG A 281 -1.79 17.51 5.87
C ARG A 281 -2.13 17.36 4.39
N ALA A 282 -2.54 16.17 3.95
CA ALA A 282 -2.93 15.95 2.56
C ALA A 282 -4.07 16.89 2.13
N VAL A 283 -5.06 17.11 3.00
CA VAL A 283 -6.14 18.08 2.74
C VAL A 283 -5.61 19.51 2.67
N LEU A 284 -4.78 19.91 3.65
CA LEU A 284 -4.22 21.26 3.75
C LEU A 284 -3.19 21.62 2.66
N GLU A 285 -2.60 20.61 2.02
CA GLU A 285 -1.70 20.74 0.88
C GLU A 285 -2.46 20.73 -0.46
N GLY A 286 -3.73 20.33 -0.44
CA GLY A 286 -4.64 20.39 -1.58
C GLY A 286 -5.15 21.80 -1.89
N ASP A 287 -6.08 21.88 -2.84
CA ASP A 287 -6.63 23.13 -3.37
C ASP A 287 -8.10 23.38 -2.96
N ASP A 288 -8.62 22.60 -2.01
CA ASP A 288 -9.94 22.81 -1.41
C ASP A 288 -9.82 23.73 -0.19
N ALA A 289 -9.97 25.03 -0.44
CA ALA A 289 -9.85 26.06 0.59
C ALA A 289 -10.95 25.96 1.66
N VAL A 290 -12.17 25.60 1.28
CA VAL A 290 -13.31 25.46 2.20
C VAL A 290 -13.10 24.29 3.15
N TRP A 291 -12.64 23.14 2.63
CA TRP A 291 -12.32 22.01 3.48
C TRP A 291 -11.13 22.29 4.39
N SER A 292 -10.08 22.92 3.84
CA SER A 292 -8.93 23.35 4.64
C SER A 292 -9.34 24.28 5.77
N TYR A 293 -10.22 25.24 5.50
CA TYR A 293 -10.81 26.12 6.51
C TYR A 293 -11.48 25.32 7.64
N TRP A 294 -12.40 24.41 7.31
CA TRP A 294 -13.11 23.64 8.34
C TRP A 294 -12.19 22.75 9.17
N LEU A 295 -11.18 22.13 8.56
CA LEU A 295 -10.19 21.38 9.33
C LEU A 295 -9.41 22.29 10.27
N LEU A 296 -8.92 23.44 9.79
CA LEU A 296 -8.14 24.38 10.59
C LEU A 296 -8.95 25.05 11.71
N ALA A 297 -10.24 25.30 11.48
CA ALA A 297 -11.13 25.93 12.45
C ALA A 297 -11.63 24.95 13.52
N GLU A 298 -11.94 23.70 13.15
CA GLU A 298 -12.66 22.77 14.04
C GLU A 298 -11.80 21.58 14.47
N LEU A 299 -11.24 20.83 13.51
CA LEU A 299 -10.52 19.58 13.83
C LEU A 299 -9.13 19.84 14.43
N VAL A 300 -8.33 20.69 13.76
CA VAL A 300 -6.93 20.93 14.11
C VAL A 300 -6.79 21.50 15.52
N PRO A 301 -7.56 22.50 15.96
CA PRO A 301 -7.45 23.04 17.32
C PRO A 301 -7.81 22.02 18.41
N ALA A 302 -8.61 20.99 18.08
CA ALA A 302 -8.97 19.92 19.00
C ALA A 302 -7.88 18.82 19.13
N LEU A 303 -6.87 18.82 18.27
CA LEU A 303 -5.79 17.82 18.30
C LEU A 303 -4.80 18.09 19.45
N PRO A 304 -4.15 17.04 19.99
CA PRO A 304 -3.18 17.20 21.05
C PRO A 304 -1.94 17.99 20.59
N PRO A 305 -1.20 18.68 21.49
CA PRO A 305 -0.03 19.48 21.15
C PRO A 305 1.06 18.72 20.38
N ALA A 306 1.16 17.40 20.55
CA ALA A 306 2.06 16.56 19.76
C ALA A 306 1.72 16.58 18.27
N ALA A 307 0.44 16.47 17.90
CA ALA A 307 -0.02 16.52 16.51
C ALA A 307 0.19 17.92 15.91
N LEU A 308 -0.17 18.96 16.67
CA LEU A 308 0.02 20.36 16.27
C LEU A 308 1.49 20.68 15.96
N ARG A 309 2.43 20.17 16.77
CA ARG A 309 3.87 20.35 16.53
C ARG A 309 4.33 19.72 15.23
N LEU A 310 3.82 18.55 14.87
CA LEU A 310 4.15 17.87 13.61
C LEU A 310 3.63 18.64 12.38
N MET A 311 2.56 19.42 12.54
CA MET A 311 1.94 20.21 11.49
C MET A 311 2.46 21.65 11.37
N ARG A 312 3.35 22.11 12.27
CA ARG A 312 3.86 23.49 12.26
C ARG A 312 4.35 23.99 10.90
N PRO A 313 5.12 23.21 10.10
CA PRO A 313 5.58 23.69 8.79
C PRO A 313 4.42 24.03 7.86
N GLN A 314 3.36 23.21 7.85
CA GLN A 314 2.18 23.41 7.00
C GLN A 314 1.35 24.59 7.49
N LEU A 315 1.10 24.68 8.80
CA LEU A 315 0.37 25.77 9.41
C LEU A 315 1.07 27.12 9.18
N ALA A 316 2.39 27.17 9.33
CA ALA A 316 3.18 28.37 9.05
C ALA A 316 3.14 28.79 7.58
N ARG A 317 3.16 27.82 6.66
CA ARG A 317 3.05 28.08 5.22
C ARG A 317 1.69 28.69 4.89
N LEU A 318 0.60 28.12 5.39
CA LEU A 318 -0.76 28.60 5.14
C LEU A 318 -1.01 29.97 5.79
N ALA A 319 -0.56 30.17 7.03
CA ALA A 319 -0.66 31.45 7.73
C ALA A 319 0.07 32.62 7.03
N ALA A 320 1.08 32.30 6.21
CA ALA A 320 1.85 33.29 5.46
C ALA A 320 1.31 33.55 4.04
N ALA A 321 0.26 32.85 3.63
CA ALA A 321 -0.29 32.89 2.27
C ALA A 321 -1.73 33.41 2.29
N PRO A 322 -1.98 34.69 1.96
CA PRO A 322 -3.31 35.29 1.99
C PRO A 322 -4.36 34.45 1.24
N SER A 323 -5.53 34.28 1.82
CA SER A 323 -6.63 33.51 1.25
C SER A 323 -7.94 34.28 1.26
N ASP A 324 -8.75 34.12 0.20
CA ASP A 324 -10.11 34.69 0.14
C ASP A 324 -11.10 33.97 1.08
N GLU A 325 -10.76 32.76 1.55
CA GLU A 325 -11.56 31.91 2.45
C GLU A 325 -11.04 31.95 3.90
N GLU A 326 -10.27 32.98 4.26
CA GLU A 326 -9.71 33.19 5.62
C GLU A 326 -8.81 32.04 6.13
N VAL A 327 -8.37 31.14 5.25
CA VAL A 327 -7.51 29.98 5.59
C VAL A 327 -6.22 30.41 6.28
N ASP A 328 -5.65 31.56 5.89
CA ASP A 328 -4.46 32.14 6.52
C ASP A 328 -4.70 32.56 7.97
N LEU A 329 -5.87 33.12 8.28
CA LEU A 329 -6.24 33.54 9.63
C LEU A 329 -6.39 32.33 10.56
N VAL A 330 -7.19 31.34 10.15
CA VAL A 330 -7.40 30.13 10.95
C VAL A 330 -6.13 29.27 11.06
N ALA A 331 -5.27 29.28 10.03
CA ALA A 331 -3.95 28.65 10.11
C ALA A 331 -3.02 29.35 11.12
N ALA A 332 -3.07 30.69 11.22
CA ALA A 332 -2.28 31.45 12.18
C ALA A 332 -2.70 31.15 13.62
N GLU A 333 -4.01 31.02 13.87
CA GLU A 333 -4.57 30.62 15.17
C GLU A 333 -4.12 29.20 15.56
N ALA A 334 -4.27 28.24 14.64
CA ALA A 334 -3.80 26.87 14.84
C ALA A 334 -2.27 26.79 15.07
N LEU A 335 -1.49 27.63 14.38
CA LEU A 335 -0.04 27.72 14.55
C LEU A 335 0.35 28.25 15.94
N ALA A 336 -0.43 29.19 16.49
CA ALA A 336 -0.21 29.72 17.83
C ALA A 336 -0.41 28.63 18.90
N LEU A 337 -1.39 27.75 18.73
CA LEU A 337 -1.60 26.57 19.58
C LEU A 337 -0.43 25.57 19.50
N ALA A 338 0.27 25.53 18.37
CA ALA A 338 1.43 24.67 18.14
C ALA A 338 2.75 25.23 18.71
N ALA A 339 2.75 26.40 19.35
CA ALA A 339 3.95 27.00 19.92
C ALA A 339 4.49 26.14 21.09
N PRO A 340 5.82 26.00 21.23
CA PRO A 340 6.39 25.37 22.42
C PRO A 340 5.99 26.16 23.67
N GLU A 341 5.66 25.47 24.77
CA GLU A 341 5.47 26.12 26.06
C GLU A 341 6.69 27.00 26.35
N ARG A 342 6.46 28.28 26.65
CA ARG A 342 7.55 29.15 27.10
C ARG A 342 8.15 28.50 28.36
N PRO A 343 9.48 28.29 28.43
CA PRO A 343 10.08 27.83 29.67
C PRO A 343 9.71 28.83 30.77
N ARG A 344 9.10 28.31 31.85
CA ARG A 344 8.91 29.06 33.09
C ARG A 344 10.25 29.26 33.78
#